data_AF-A0A1H9BJY5-F1
#
_entry.id   AF-A0A1H9BJY5-F1
#
_cell.length_a   1.000
_cell.length_b   1.000
_cell.length_c   1.000
_cell.angle_alpha   90.00
_cell.angle_beta   90.00
_cell.angle_gamma   90.00
#
_symmetry.space_group_name_H-M   'P 1'
#
loop_
_entity.id
_entity.type
_entity.pdbx_description
1 polymer ?
#
loop_
_entity_poly.entity_id
_entity_poly.type
_entity_poly.pdbx_seq_one_letter_code
_entity_poly.pdbx_strand_id
1 'polypeptide(L)'
;MIIISDLDYAEIENHTGWHLRLHGDGSGSLRHDQLPAHHLHFPVGTFDLSPARSLSQRCRGNKSGPVCTALRYHAAMENKINECRCVSGSWTTEMMEKAIGSMQMAVDAGSSERSCRMLRRQWLAAR
;
A
#
# COMPACT_ATOMS: atom_id res chain seq x y z
N MET A 1 26.15 8.35 5.63
CA MET A 1 24.99 9.27 5.48
C MET A 1 23.74 8.41 5.53
N ILE A 2 23.03 8.42 6.65
CA ILE A 2 21.82 7.61 6.82
C ILE A 2 20.75 8.28 5.97
N ILE A 3 20.43 7.70 4.81
CA ILE A 3 19.22 8.05 4.08
C ILE A 3 18.10 7.45 4.93
N ILE A 4 17.58 8.24 5.87
CA ILE A 4 16.27 7.97 6.47
C ILE A 4 15.33 7.89 5.27
N SER A 5 14.77 6.72 4.98
CA SER A 5 13.86 6.62 3.85
C SER A 5 12.65 7.48 4.18
N ASP A 6 12.49 8.62 3.51
CA ASP A 6 11.45 9.64 3.70
C ASP A 6 10.00 9.15 3.44
N LEU A 7 9.77 7.84 3.42
CA LEU A 7 8.51 7.20 3.07
C LEU A 7 7.96 6.47 4.30
N ASP A 8 7.07 7.09 5.07
CA ASP A 8 6.43 6.39 6.19
C ASP A 8 5.45 5.33 5.69
N TYR A 9 4.64 5.68 4.68
CA TYR A 9 3.85 4.70 3.93
C TYR A 9 3.38 5.23 2.56
N ALA A 10 2.96 4.32 1.70
CA ALA A 10 2.24 4.57 0.45
C ALA A 10 0.89 3.84 0.49
N GLU A 11 -0.17 4.46 -0.02
CA GLU A 11 -1.50 3.85 -0.08
C GLU A 11 -1.98 3.76 -1.54
N ILE A 12 -2.34 2.54 -1.94
CA ILE A 12 -2.90 2.21 -3.25
C ILE A 12 -4.38 1.91 -3.04
N GLU A 13 -5.23 2.72 -3.66
CA GLU A 13 -6.67 2.51 -3.72
C GLU A 13 -7.06 2.26 -5.18
N ASN A 14 -7.86 1.22 -5.43
CA ASN A 14 -8.41 0.97 -6.76
C ASN A 14 -9.92 1.22 -6.81
N HIS A 15 -10.45 1.35 -8.02
CA HIS A 15 -11.87 1.60 -8.27
C HIS A 15 -12.79 0.43 -7.85
N THR A 16 -12.22 -0.73 -7.51
CA THR A 16 -12.97 -1.90 -7.04
C THR A 16 -13.08 -1.96 -5.52
N GLY A 17 -12.55 -0.97 -4.80
CA GLY A 17 -12.69 -0.86 -3.33
C GLY A 17 -11.60 -1.59 -2.55
N TRP A 18 -10.49 -1.98 -3.20
CA TRP A 18 -9.30 -2.50 -2.52
C TRP A 18 -8.39 -1.38 -2.06
N HIS A 19 -7.86 -1.55 -0.87
CA HIS A 19 -6.90 -0.64 -0.26
C HIS A 19 -5.67 -1.43 0.18
N LEU A 20 -4.51 -1.08 -0.35
CA LEU A 20 -3.21 -1.62 0.03
C LEU A 20 -2.34 -0.49 0.56
N ARG A 21 -1.99 -0.56 1.84
CA ARG A 21 -1.03 0.33 2.48
C ARG A 21 0.32 -0.37 2.59
N LEU A 22 1.38 0.30 2.18
CA LEU A 22 2.76 -0.19 2.20
C LEU A 22 3.58 0.71 3.12
N HIS A 23 4.14 0.20 4.19
CA HIS A 23 4.92 0.97 5.17
C HIS A 23 6.39 1.06 4.76
N GLY A 24 7.11 2.07 5.26
CA GLY A 24 8.52 2.37 4.94
C GLY A 24 9.53 1.24 5.16
N ASP A 25 9.18 0.28 6.03
CA ASP A 25 9.93 -0.93 6.36
C ASP A 25 9.60 -2.13 5.44
N GLY A 26 8.70 -1.95 4.47
CA GLY A 26 8.27 -2.97 3.53
C GLY A 26 7.17 -3.89 4.06
N SER A 27 6.66 -3.64 5.27
CA SER A 27 5.40 -4.22 5.73
C SER A 27 4.20 -3.59 5.01
N GLY A 28 3.00 -4.12 5.23
CA GLY A 28 1.82 -3.55 4.61
C GLY A 28 0.52 -4.04 5.22
N SER A 29 -0.59 -3.42 4.82
CA SER A 29 -1.93 -3.89 5.15
C SER A 29 -2.84 -3.86 3.93
N LEU A 30 -3.67 -4.90 3.81
CA LEU A 30 -4.65 -5.04 2.74
C LEU A 30 -6.05 -5.15 3.34
N ARG A 31 -6.98 -4.36 2.79
CA ARG A 31 -8.40 -4.39 3.14
C ARG A 31 -9.28 -4.14 1.91
N HIS A 32 -10.57 -4.37 2.07
CA HIS A 32 -11.59 -4.10 1.05
C HIS A 32 -12.80 -3.39 1.67
N ASP A 33 -13.36 -2.41 0.98
CA ASP A 33 -14.42 -1.56 1.55
C ASP A 33 -15.72 -2.31 1.85
N GLN A 34 -16.07 -3.30 1.03
CA GLN A 34 -17.24 -4.18 1.30
C GLN A 34 -16.99 -5.18 2.45
N LEU A 35 -15.75 -5.29 2.95
CA LEU A 35 -15.37 -6.22 4.01
C LEU A 35 -14.60 -5.50 5.12
N PRO A 36 -15.19 -4.49 5.79
CA PRO A 36 -14.47 -3.61 6.73
C PRO A 36 -13.93 -4.33 7.97
N ALA A 37 -14.53 -5.46 8.35
CA ALA A 37 -14.06 -6.31 9.45
C ALA A 37 -12.86 -7.20 9.07
N HIS A 38 -12.47 -7.23 7.78
CA HIS A 38 -11.43 -8.12 7.27
C HIS A 38 -10.26 -7.32 6.71
N HIS A 39 -9.10 -7.54 7.30
CA HIS A 39 -7.83 -6.99 6.86
C HIS A 39 -6.72 -8.00 7.09
N LEU A 40 -5.63 -7.86 6.33
CA LEU A 40 -4.40 -8.63 6.49
C LEU A 40 -3.25 -7.67 6.73
N HIS A 41 -2.34 -8.06 7.62
CA HIS A 41 -1.08 -7.37 7.87
C HIS A 41 0.06 -8.25 7.36
N PHE A 42 0.87 -7.68 6.49
CA PHE A 42 2.04 -8.34 5.93
C PHE A 42 3.28 -8.00 6.76
N PRO A 43 4.20 -8.97 6.97
CA PRO A 43 5.42 -8.72 7.72
C PRO A 43 6.37 -7.75 7.01
N VAL A 44 7.33 -7.23 7.77
CA VAL A 44 8.44 -6.38 7.28
C VAL A 44 9.16 -7.04 6.10
N GLY A 45 9.53 -6.24 5.10
CA GLY A 45 10.25 -6.72 3.91
C GLY A 45 9.41 -7.48 2.87
N THR A 46 8.08 -7.55 3.02
CA THR A 46 7.20 -8.17 2.02
C THR A 46 7.20 -7.42 0.69
N PHE A 47 7.21 -6.09 0.75
CA PHE A 47 7.06 -5.22 -0.41
C PHE A 47 8.35 -4.45 -0.74
N ASP A 48 8.68 -4.37 -2.03
CA ASP A 48 9.74 -3.49 -2.50
C ASP A 48 9.17 -2.09 -2.73
N LEU A 49 9.67 -1.14 -1.93
CA LEU A 49 9.24 0.25 -1.95
C LEU A 49 10.11 1.12 -2.84
N SER A 50 11.15 0.59 -3.47
CA SER A 50 12.06 1.36 -4.33
C SER A 50 11.31 2.16 -5.41
N PRO A 51 10.25 1.61 -6.05
CA PRO A 51 9.43 2.38 -6.99
C PRO A 51 8.59 3.47 -6.29
N ALA A 52 8.00 3.18 -5.13
CA ALA A 52 7.25 4.16 -4.33
C ALA A 52 8.14 5.33 -3.88
N ARG A 53 9.38 5.04 -3.48
CA ARG A 53 10.41 6.03 -3.11
C ARG A 53 10.84 6.89 -4.31
N SER A 54 10.94 6.30 -5.50
CA SER A 54 11.25 7.05 -6.72
C SER A 54 10.10 7.98 -7.12
N LEU A 55 8.85 7.53 -6.95
CA LEU A 55 7.66 8.34 -7.20
C LEU A 55 7.49 9.47 -6.17
N SER A 56 7.77 9.20 -4.89
CA SER A 56 7.69 10.21 -3.82
C SER A 56 8.64 11.39 -4.06
N GLN A 57 9.88 11.10 -4.50
CA GLN A 57 10.86 12.12 -4.85
C GLN A 57 10.37 13.01 -6.01
N ARG A 58 9.73 12.43 -7.03
CA ARG A 58 9.16 13.20 -8.15
C ARG A 58 7.97 14.05 -7.72
N CYS A 59 7.22 13.59 -6.72
CA CYS A 59 6.04 14.31 -6.26
C CYS A 59 6.35 15.58 -5.45
N ARG A 60 7.58 15.73 -4.94
CA ARG A 60 8.06 16.97 -4.28
C ARG A 60 8.11 18.18 -5.22
N GLY A 61 7.81 18.04 -6.53
CA GLY A 61 8.02 19.08 -7.54
C GLY A 61 6.84 19.44 -8.47
N ASN A 62 5.59 19.13 -8.09
CA ASN A 62 4.34 19.22 -8.90
C ASN A 62 4.01 17.94 -9.68
N LYS A 63 2.82 17.39 -9.38
CA LYS A 63 1.75 17.05 -10.33
C LYS A 63 0.64 16.27 -9.62
N SER A 64 -0.47 16.96 -9.37
CA SER A 64 -1.77 16.40 -9.01
C SER A 64 -2.37 15.65 -10.20
N GLY A 65 -2.13 14.34 -10.27
CA GLY A 65 -2.76 13.45 -11.25
C GLY A 65 -4.12 12.92 -10.75
N PRO A 66 -5.07 12.61 -11.65
CA PRO A 66 -6.42 12.18 -11.27
C PRO A 66 -6.57 10.73 -10.81
N VAL A 67 -5.51 9.90 -10.80
CA VAL A 67 -5.61 8.46 -10.53
C VAL A 67 -4.74 8.06 -9.34
N CYS A 68 -5.39 7.59 -8.27
CA CYS A 68 -4.98 7.67 -6.87
C CYS A 68 -3.86 6.70 -6.43
N THR A 69 -2.68 7.25 -6.16
CA THR A 69 -1.80 6.76 -5.08
C THR A 69 -1.62 7.93 -4.11
N ALA A 70 -2.13 7.78 -2.89
CA ALA A 70 -1.95 8.77 -1.84
C ALA A 70 -0.67 8.44 -1.10
N LEU A 71 0.33 9.31 -1.25
CA LEU A 71 1.56 9.21 -0.49
C LEU A 71 1.48 10.13 0.71
N ARG A 72 1.51 9.54 1.92
CA ARG A 72 1.47 10.29 3.17
C ARG A 72 2.76 10.06 3.93
N TYR A 73 3.49 11.14 4.17
CA TYR A 73 4.73 11.12 4.92
C TYR A 73 4.74 12.25 5.95
N HIS A 74 5.41 11.99 7.07
CA HIS A 74 5.64 12.88 8.18
C HIS A 74 6.91 13.69 7.93
N ALA A 75 6.77 14.99 7.70
CA ALA A 75 7.89 15.90 7.60
C ALA A 75 8.28 16.37 9.01
N ALA A 76 9.33 15.78 9.60
CA ALA A 76 9.78 16.12 10.95
C ALA A 76 10.12 17.60 11.15
N MET A 77 10.59 18.29 10.11
CA MET A 77 10.90 19.73 10.17
C MET A 77 9.67 20.63 10.21
N GLU A 78 8.52 20.14 9.75
CA GLU A 78 7.28 20.92 9.66
C GLU A 78 6.20 20.42 10.64
N ASN A 79 6.44 19.29 11.30
CA ASN A 79 5.49 18.56 12.13
C ASN A 79 4.12 18.36 11.44
N LYS A 80 4.14 18.06 10.14
CA LYS A 80 2.96 17.93 9.28
C LYS A 80 2.98 16.62 8.51
N ILE A 81 1.80 16.05 8.33
CA ILE A 81 1.56 14.97 7.38
C ILE A 81 1.31 15.63 6.03
N ASN A 82 2.21 15.40 5.08
CA ASN A 82 2.04 15.85 3.72
C ASN A 82 1.41 14.72 2.90
N GLU A 83 0.37 15.04 2.13
CA GLU A 83 -0.26 14.12 1.18
C GLU A 83 0.07 14.57 -0.24
N CYS A 84 0.69 13.70 -1.02
CA CYS A 84 0.80 13.89 -2.46
C CYS A 84 -0.08 12.85 -3.17
N ARG A 85 -0.74 13.27 -4.25
CA ARG A 85 -1.47 12.38 -5.15
C ARG A 85 -0.68 12.20 -6.44
N CYS A 86 -0.08 11.02 -6.61
CA CYS A 86 0.66 10.63 -7.81
C CYS A 86 -0.25 9.93 -8.82
N VAL A 87 0.11 9.98 -10.11
CA VAL A 87 -0.49 9.17 -11.16
C VAL A 87 -0.15 7.69 -10.95
N SER A 88 -1.16 6.82 -10.93
CA SER A 88 -1.00 5.36 -10.92
C SER A 88 -0.31 4.85 -12.19
N GLY A 89 0.72 4.01 -12.05
CA GLY A 89 1.35 3.24 -13.14
C GLY A 89 1.17 1.72 -12.94
N SER A 90 1.77 0.91 -13.84
CA SER A 90 1.72 -0.58 -13.78
C SER A 90 2.10 -1.12 -12.40
N TRP A 91 3.06 -0.48 -11.74
CA TRP A 91 3.53 -0.84 -10.41
C TRP A 91 2.41 -0.92 -9.36
N THR A 92 1.40 -0.05 -9.42
CA THR A 92 0.29 -0.08 -8.44
C THR A 92 -0.56 -1.34 -8.58
N THR A 93 -0.82 -1.77 -9.82
CA THR A 93 -1.46 -3.04 -10.13
C THR A 93 -0.58 -4.21 -9.69
N GLU A 94 0.71 -4.20 -10.03
CA GLU A 94 1.66 -5.24 -9.64
C GLU A 94 1.74 -5.42 -8.12
N MET A 95 1.75 -4.33 -7.35
CA MET A 95 1.75 -4.40 -5.88
C MET A 95 0.45 -4.94 -5.32
N MET A 96 -0.70 -4.56 -5.89
CA MET A 96 -1.98 -5.10 -5.50
C MET A 96 -2.02 -6.61 -5.76
N GLU A 97 -1.67 -7.05 -6.96
CA GLU A 97 -1.59 -8.48 -7.32
C GLU A 97 -0.60 -9.24 -6.44
N LYS A 98 0.55 -8.65 -6.13
CA LYS A 98 1.52 -9.21 -5.18
C LYS A 98 0.89 -9.38 -3.79
N ALA A 99 0.21 -8.38 -3.25
CA ALA A 99 -0.44 -8.47 -1.95
C ALA A 99 -1.50 -9.58 -1.92
N ILE A 100 -2.30 -9.70 -2.98
CA ILE A 100 -3.27 -10.78 -3.14
C ILE A 100 -2.57 -12.16 -3.21
N GLY A 101 -1.49 -12.26 -3.98
CA GLY A 101 -0.70 -13.50 -4.12
C GLY A 101 0.01 -13.91 -2.84
N SER A 102 0.38 -12.94 -2.01
CA SER A 102 1.11 -13.14 -0.74
C SER A 102 0.20 -13.21 0.49
N MET A 103 -1.13 -13.30 0.36
CA MET A 103 -2.04 -13.35 1.52
C MET A 103 -1.70 -14.47 2.52
N GLN A 104 -1.18 -15.61 2.04
CA GLN A 104 -0.78 -16.70 2.93
C GLN A 104 0.41 -16.31 3.83
N MET A 105 1.36 -15.54 3.30
CA MET A 105 2.48 -15.02 4.10
C MET A 105 2.00 -14.13 5.25
N ALA A 106 0.94 -13.33 5.03
CA ALA A 106 0.33 -12.54 6.09
C ALA A 106 -0.27 -13.43 7.19
N VAL A 107 -0.91 -14.55 6.82
CA VAL A 107 -1.46 -15.53 7.77
C VAL A 107 -0.34 -16.21 8.56
N ASP A 108 0.72 -16.65 7.87
CA ASP A 108 1.87 -17.31 8.51
C ASP A 108 2.58 -16.37 9.49
N ALA A 109 2.51 -15.05 9.25
CA ALA A 109 3.00 -14.00 10.13
C ALA A 109 2.01 -13.59 11.25
N GLY A 110 0.86 -14.26 11.37
CA GLY A 110 -0.11 -14.05 12.46
C GLY A 110 -1.39 -13.30 12.08
N SER A 111 -1.63 -13.00 10.80
CA SER A 111 -2.92 -12.46 10.36
C SER A 111 -4.03 -13.51 10.39
N SER A 112 -5.29 -13.04 10.46
CA SER A 112 -6.45 -13.93 10.52
C SER A 112 -6.64 -14.74 9.23
N GLU A 113 -6.65 -16.06 9.36
CA GLU A 113 -7.08 -16.97 8.29
C GLU A 113 -8.48 -16.64 7.75
N ARG A 114 -9.39 -16.23 8.65
CA ARG A 114 -10.76 -15.87 8.25
C ARG A 114 -10.73 -14.66 7.33
N SER A 115 -9.98 -13.64 7.68
CA SER A 115 -9.80 -12.46 6.83
C SER A 115 -9.16 -12.82 5.49
N CYS A 116 -8.14 -13.69 5.49
CA CYS A 116 -7.54 -14.20 4.25
C CYS A 116 -8.57 -14.90 3.35
N ARG A 117 -9.36 -15.82 3.90
CA ARG A 117 -10.41 -16.53 3.14
C ARG A 117 -11.45 -15.57 2.56
N MET A 118 -11.91 -14.60 3.35
CA MET A 118 -12.94 -13.64 2.91
C MET A 118 -12.42 -12.70 1.82
N LEU A 119 -11.24 -12.12 2.02
CA LEU A 119 -10.62 -11.24 1.02
C LEU A 119 -10.28 -12.01 -0.26
N ARG A 120 -9.75 -13.22 -0.17
CA ARG A 120 -9.47 -14.05 -1.35
C ARG A 120 -10.73 -14.38 -2.14
N ARG A 121 -11.84 -14.67 -1.46
CA ARG A 121 -13.15 -14.86 -2.12
C ARG A 121 -13.60 -13.60 -2.85
N GLN A 122 -13.50 -12.44 -2.20
CA GLN A 122 -13.84 -11.16 -2.81
C GLN A 122 -13.02 -10.89 -4.07
N TRP A 123 -11.71 -11.19 -4.04
CA TRP A 123 -10.83 -11.00 -5.19
C TRP A 123 -11.22 -11.90 -6.37
N LEU A 124 -11.51 -13.18 -6.08
CA LEU A 124 -11.92 -14.15 -7.10
C LEU A 124 -13.29 -13.85 -7.69
N ALA A 125 -14.20 -13.23 -6.93
CA ALA A 125 -15.53 -12.87 -7.42
C ALA A 125 -15.54 -11.62 -8.32
N ALA A 126 -14.53 -10.76 -8.21
CA ALA A 126 -14.40 -9.54 -9.00
C ALA A 126 -13.74 -9.75 -10.38
N ARG A 127 -13.45 -11.01 -10.73
CA ARG A 127 -12.65 -11.41 -11.89
C ARG A 127 -13.44 -12.37 -12.77
#